data_AF-A0A7R9ELC8-F1
#
_entry.id   AF-A0A7R9ELC8-F1
#
_cell.length_a   1.000
_cell.length_b   1.000
_cell.length_c   1.000
_cell.angle_alpha   90.00
_cell.angle_beta   90.00
_cell.angle_gamma   90.00
#
_symmetry.space_group_name_H-M   'P 1'
#
loop_
_entity.id
_entity.type
_entity.pdbx_description
1 polymer ?
#
loop_
_entity_poly.entity_id
_entity_poly.type
_entity_poly.pdbx_seq_one_letter_code
_entity_poly.pdbx_strand_id
1 'polypeptide(L)'
;MPVTWCYLQNHDQQYCSTGFPMGCYVRPHEICIFNEKFDKPHTYYLSNHVDLKVTYHSGEGEDWGPNNTIKWSSRWDYILESMPHTNIQWFSILNSLVIVLFLSGMVAMIMLRTLHKDIARYNQIDSGEDAQEEFGWKLVHGDVFRPPRKGMLLSVLLGSGTQVFCMTLITLAFACLGFLSPANRGALMTCFMVLFVCLGTPAGYVSARIYKSFGGEKWKSNVLLTSMLCPGVVFCLFFVMNLILWSKGSSASVPFSTLIALLALWFGVSVPLTFIGAYFGFRKRPIEHPVRTNQIPRQIPDQSVYTQPVPGIIMGGVLPFGCIFIQLFFILNSIWSSEMYYMFGFLFLVFVILVITCSETTVLLCYFHLCAEVSHLS
;
A
#
# COMPACT_ATOMS: atom_id res chain seq x y z
N MET A 1 1.92 -22.90 17.26
CA MET A 1 1.42 -23.46 18.53
C MET A 1 2.47 -23.18 19.60
N PRO A 2 2.18 -22.45 20.67
CA PRO A 2 3.13 -22.27 21.76
C PRO A 2 3.06 -23.51 22.65
N VAL A 3 3.72 -24.59 22.24
CA VAL A 3 3.87 -25.76 23.11
C VAL A 3 5.11 -25.52 23.95
N THR A 4 4.95 -25.52 25.27
CA THR A 4 6.07 -25.42 26.21
C THR A 4 6.46 -26.83 26.60
N TRP A 5 7.68 -27.23 26.27
CA TRP A 5 8.25 -28.49 26.69
C TRP A 5 9.05 -28.27 27.97
N CYS A 6 8.75 -29.03 29.02
CA CYS A 6 9.46 -28.98 30.28
C CYS A 6 10.11 -30.33 30.59
N TYR A 7 11.31 -30.32 31.15
CA TYR A 7 12.03 -31.51 31.60
C TYR A 7 12.70 -31.27 32.96
N LEU A 8 12.97 -32.35 33.68
CA LEU A 8 13.68 -32.33 34.95
C LEU A 8 15.17 -32.54 34.69
N GLN A 9 16.01 -31.68 35.25
CA GLN A 9 17.45 -31.89 35.29
C GLN A 9 17.85 -32.55 36.61
N ASN A 10 19.03 -33.19 36.69
CA ASN A 10 19.55 -34.06 37.77
C ASN A 10 19.54 -33.53 39.23
N HIS A 11 18.87 -32.41 39.51
CA HIS A 11 18.71 -31.79 40.83
C HIS A 11 17.30 -31.19 41.04
N ASP A 12 16.23 -31.88 40.63
CA ASP A 12 14.81 -31.49 40.84
C ASP A 12 14.41 -30.09 40.33
N GLN A 13 15.24 -29.44 39.50
CA GLN A 13 14.88 -28.21 38.81
C GLN A 13 14.24 -28.51 37.46
N GLN A 14 13.02 -28.00 37.28
CA GLN A 14 12.26 -28.11 36.04
C GLN A 14 12.65 -26.97 35.08
N TYR A 15 13.19 -27.32 33.92
CA TYR A 15 13.48 -26.37 32.85
C TYR A 15 12.40 -26.46 31.78
N CYS A 16 11.86 -25.32 31.38
CA CYS A 16 10.80 -25.20 30.37
C CYS A 16 11.28 -24.35 29.19
N SER A 17 11.08 -24.84 27.97
CA SER A 17 11.42 -24.14 26.73
C SER A 17 10.22 -24.16 25.78
N THR A 18 10.05 -23.10 25.01
CA THR A 18 8.99 -22.98 24.01
C THR A 18 9.42 -23.68 22.72
N GLY A 19 8.68 -24.71 22.30
CA GLY A 19 8.94 -25.50 21.09
C GLY A 19 8.89 -27.01 21.31
N PHE A 20 9.15 -27.77 20.24
CA PHE A 20 9.29 -29.22 20.29
C PHE A 20 10.75 -29.63 20.06
N PRO A 21 11.28 -30.56 20.85
CA PRO A 21 12.63 -31.04 20.63
C PRO A 21 12.71 -31.97 19.42
N MET A 22 13.39 -31.52 18.38
CA MET A 22 13.56 -32.25 17.11
C MET A 22 14.77 -33.21 17.12
N GLY A 23 15.68 -33.04 18.07
CA GLY A 23 16.90 -33.83 18.18
C GLY A 23 18.00 -33.10 18.94
N CYS A 24 19.16 -33.75 19.05
CA CYS A 24 20.34 -33.23 19.74
C CYS A 24 21.62 -33.76 19.09
N TYR A 25 22.69 -32.97 19.19
CA TYR A 25 24.03 -33.33 18.79
C TYR A 25 24.91 -33.44 20.03
N VAL A 26 25.55 -34.59 20.22
CA VAL A 26 26.36 -34.89 21.41
C VAL A 26 27.80 -34.41 21.17
N ARG A 27 28.21 -33.33 21.83
CA ARG A 27 29.60 -32.87 21.86
C ARG A 27 30.42 -33.65 22.91
N PRO A 28 31.77 -33.65 22.84
CA PRO A 28 32.58 -34.23 23.90
C PRO A 28 32.22 -33.58 25.24
N HIS A 29 31.81 -34.39 26.23
CA HIS A 29 31.36 -33.98 27.58
C HIS A 29 29.95 -33.36 27.68
N GLU A 30 29.12 -33.47 26.65
CA GLU A 30 27.69 -33.11 26.71
C GLU A 30 26.83 -34.37 26.50
N ILE A 31 25.67 -34.43 27.16
CA ILE A 31 24.67 -35.51 26.97
C ILE A 31 23.39 -34.93 26.36
N CYS A 32 22.71 -35.74 25.54
CA CYS A 32 21.37 -35.42 25.08
C CYS A 32 20.37 -35.47 26.24
N ILE A 33 19.81 -34.31 26.58
CA ILE A 33 18.91 -34.12 27.74
C ILE A 33 17.64 -34.99 27.67
N PHE A 34 17.25 -35.44 26.46
CA PHE A 34 16.06 -36.25 26.20
C PHE A 34 16.15 -37.68 26.70
N ASN A 35 17.37 -38.26 26.76
CA ASN A 35 17.58 -39.64 27.17
C ASN A 35 19.07 -39.89 27.44
N GLU A 36 19.41 -40.36 28.65
CA GLU A 36 20.78 -40.72 29.03
C GLU A 36 21.38 -41.84 28.15
N LYS A 37 20.55 -42.60 27.42
CA LYS A 37 21.01 -43.62 26.46
C LYS A 37 21.64 -43.05 25.19
N PHE A 38 21.62 -41.73 25.00
CA PHE A 38 22.16 -41.04 23.83
C PHE A 38 23.42 -40.24 24.21
N ASP A 39 24.51 -40.96 24.43
CA ASP A 39 25.78 -40.46 25.00
C ASP A 39 26.99 -40.56 24.04
N LYS A 40 26.78 -41.08 22.82
CA LYS A 40 27.90 -41.29 21.89
C LYS A 40 28.42 -39.95 21.34
N PRO A 41 29.71 -39.63 21.53
CA PRO A 41 30.27 -38.37 21.06
C PRO A 41 30.22 -38.27 19.53
N HIS A 42 30.02 -37.05 19.03
CA HIS A 42 29.92 -36.71 17.60
C HIS A 42 28.75 -37.38 16.86
N THR A 43 27.68 -37.74 17.57
CA THR A 43 26.51 -38.40 16.97
C THR A 43 25.30 -37.47 16.96
N TYR A 44 24.53 -37.50 15.87
CA TYR A 44 23.24 -36.83 15.76
C TYR A 44 22.11 -37.81 16.11
N TYR A 45 21.28 -37.42 17.06
CA TYR A 45 20.05 -38.15 17.39
C TYR A 45 18.85 -37.33 16.93
N LEU A 46 18.08 -37.88 15.98
CA LEU A 46 16.91 -37.23 15.39
C LEU A 46 15.64 -37.92 15.90
N SER A 47 14.75 -37.16 16.56
CA SER A 47 13.49 -37.67 17.08
C SER A 47 12.42 -37.63 15.99
N ASN A 48 12.44 -38.60 15.08
CA ASN A 48 11.55 -38.61 13.90
C ASN A 48 10.11 -39.09 14.18
N HIS A 49 9.83 -39.58 15.39
CA HIS A 49 8.50 -39.95 15.84
C HIS A 49 8.27 -39.39 17.24
N VAL A 50 7.41 -38.38 17.35
CA VAL A 50 6.93 -37.83 18.62
C VAL A 50 5.50 -38.34 18.82
N ASP A 51 5.28 -39.17 19.83
CA ASP A 51 3.95 -39.58 20.24
C ASP A 51 3.43 -38.58 21.29
N LEU A 52 2.56 -37.67 20.86
CA LEU A 52 2.07 -36.56 21.67
C LEU A 52 0.78 -36.96 22.37
N LYS A 53 0.86 -37.28 23.67
CA LYS A 53 -0.32 -37.42 24.50
C LYS A 53 -0.76 -36.05 25.01
N VAL A 54 -1.64 -35.39 24.26
CA VAL A 54 -2.24 -34.10 24.66
C VAL A 54 -3.26 -34.36 25.76
N THR A 55 -2.92 -34.00 26.98
CA THR A 55 -3.86 -33.99 28.11
C THR A 55 -4.51 -32.61 28.20
N TYR A 56 -5.82 -32.56 27.99
CA TYR A 56 -6.62 -31.38 28.28
C TYR A 56 -6.97 -31.41 29.77
N HIS A 57 -6.53 -30.41 30.53
CA HIS A 57 -7.12 -30.17 31.85
C HIS A 57 -8.47 -29.46 31.64
N SER A 58 -9.52 -29.93 32.30
CA SER A 58 -10.79 -29.21 32.32
C SER A 58 -10.59 -27.95 33.16
N GLY A 59 -10.78 -26.78 32.56
CA GLY A 59 -10.76 -25.50 33.26
C GLY A 59 -11.96 -25.29 34.19
N GLU A 60 -12.83 -26.30 34.38
CA GLU A 60 -14.04 -26.24 35.23
C GLU A 60 -13.77 -25.88 36.71
N GLY A 61 -12.53 -25.98 37.19
CA GLY A 61 -12.12 -25.54 38.54
C GLY A 61 -11.14 -24.37 38.57
N GLU A 62 -10.68 -23.90 37.42
CA GLU A 62 -9.80 -22.73 37.31
C GLU A 62 -10.66 -21.52 37.02
N ASP A 63 -11.18 -20.91 38.09
CA ASP A 63 -11.77 -19.59 37.98
C ASP A 63 -10.58 -18.62 37.82
N TRP A 64 -10.19 -18.37 36.57
CA TRP A 64 -9.41 -17.19 36.19
C TRP A 64 -10.32 -15.99 36.43
N GLY A 65 -10.59 -15.73 37.71
CA GLY A 65 -11.70 -14.91 38.17
C GLY A 65 -11.71 -13.62 37.37
N PRO A 66 -12.88 -13.14 36.92
CA PRO A 66 -12.96 -11.94 36.11
C PRO A 66 -12.33 -10.80 36.92
N ASN A 67 -11.07 -10.49 36.61
CA ASN A 67 -10.39 -9.39 37.25
C ASN A 67 -10.98 -8.13 36.63
N ASN A 68 -12.10 -7.68 37.19
CA ASN A 68 -12.86 -6.52 36.77
C ASN A 68 -12.20 -5.22 37.21
N THR A 69 -11.06 -5.28 37.90
CA THR A 69 -10.25 -4.10 38.22
C THR A 69 -9.66 -3.46 36.95
N ILE A 70 -9.39 -4.27 35.92
CA ILE A 70 -8.86 -3.81 34.63
C ILE A 70 -9.97 -3.93 33.57
N LYS A 71 -10.38 -2.80 33.00
CA LYS A 71 -11.33 -2.75 31.88
C LYS A 71 -10.79 -3.63 30.74
N TRP A 72 -11.67 -4.36 30.06
CA TRP A 72 -11.29 -5.22 28.92
C TRP A 72 -10.42 -4.47 27.90
N SER A 73 -10.73 -3.20 27.64
CA SER A 73 -10.00 -2.34 26.71
C SER A 73 -8.54 -2.10 27.10
N SER A 74 -8.21 -2.09 28.39
CA SER A 74 -6.86 -1.80 28.90
C SER A 74 -6.03 -3.06 29.19
N ARG A 75 -6.57 -4.26 28.93
CA ARG A 75 -5.84 -5.53 29.17
C ARG A 75 -4.67 -5.74 28.21
N TRP A 76 -4.69 -5.08 27.06
CA TRP A 76 -3.62 -5.15 26.07
C TRP A 76 -2.52 -4.11 26.31
N ASP A 77 -2.76 -3.09 27.14
CA ASP A 77 -1.88 -1.93 27.28
C ASP A 77 -0.44 -2.31 27.69
N TYR A 78 -0.27 -3.31 28.56
CA TYR A 78 1.08 -3.76 28.98
C TYR A 78 1.88 -4.40 27.83
N ILE A 79 1.23 -5.12 26.90
CA ILE A 79 1.89 -5.70 25.72
C ILE A 79 2.27 -4.58 24.75
N LEU A 80 1.40 -3.57 24.66
CA LEU A 80 1.58 -2.43 23.77
C LEU A 80 2.69 -1.49 24.25
N GLU A 81 2.79 -1.28 25.57
CA GLU A 81 3.78 -0.42 26.20
C GLU A 81 5.16 -1.09 26.34
N SER A 82 5.20 -2.43 26.41
CA SER A 82 6.46 -3.19 26.46
C SER A 82 7.18 -3.34 25.11
N MET A 83 6.59 -2.84 24.01
CA MET A 83 7.24 -2.89 22.69
C MET A 83 8.23 -1.73 22.50
N PRO A 84 9.55 -1.99 22.37
CA PRO A 84 10.60 -0.97 22.42
C PRO A 84 10.74 -0.10 21.13
N HIS A 85 9.76 -0.10 20.24
CA HIS A 85 9.89 0.50 18.90
C HIS A 85 9.36 1.93 18.74
N THR A 86 8.79 2.53 19.79
CA THR A 86 8.19 3.88 19.71
C THR A 86 9.19 4.96 19.27
N ASN A 87 10.42 4.93 19.79
CA ASN A 87 11.47 5.90 19.45
C ASN A 87 11.87 5.83 17.96
N ILE A 88 11.91 4.64 17.37
CA ILE A 88 12.28 4.47 15.96
C ILE A 88 11.18 4.99 15.05
N GLN A 89 9.91 4.85 15.45
CA GLN A 89 8.77 5.37 14.67
C GLN A 89 8.70 6.91 14.70
N TRP A 90 8.99 7.54 15.84
CA TRP A 90 9.12 8.99 15.90
C TRP A 90 10.26 9.51 15.03
N PHE A 91 11.41 8.82 15.03
CA PHE A 91 12.52 9.13 14.13
C PHE A 91 12.12 8.99 12.65
N SER A 92 11.35 7.96 12.31
CA SER A 92 10.79 7.80 10.97
C SER A 92 9.92 8.99 10.56
N ILE A 93 9.01 9.44 11.43
CA ILE A 93 8.14 10.59 11.12
C ILE A 93 8.97 11.84 10.89
N LEU A 94 9.96 12.10 11.75
CA LEU A 94 10.83 13.27 11.62
C LEU A 94 11.59 13.24 10.28
N ASN A 95 12.15 12.09 9.90
CA ASN A 95 12.81 11.93 8.62
C ASN A 95 11.85 12.18 7.44
N SER A 96 10.65 11.61 7.48
CA SER A 96 9.63 11.82 6.43
C SER A 96 9.17 13.28 6.35
N LEU A 97 9.04 13.97 7.49
CA LEU A 97 8.71 15.40 7.54
C LEU A 97 9.81 16.27 6.93
N VAL A 98 11.09 15.96 7.19
CA VAL A 98 12.22 16.69 6.58
C VAL A 98 12.19 16.55 5.06
N ILE A 99 11.89 15.36 4.53
CA ILE A 99 11.78 15.14 3.08
C ILE A 99 10.65 15.98 2.49
N VAL A 100 9.48 16.02 3.12
CA VAL A 100 8.34 16.84 2.65
C VAL A 100 8.62 18.34 2.76
N LEU A 101 9.25 18.81 3.84
CA LEU A 101 9.65 20.21 3.96
C LEU A 101 10.67 20.62 2.89
N PHE A 102 11.58 19.71 2.54
CA PHE A 102 12.53 19.95 1.45
C PHE A 102 11.84 20.01 0.08
N LEU A 103 10.93 19.07 -0.20
CA LEU A 103 10.19 19.02 -1.47
C LEU A 103 9.23 20.21 -1.61
N SER A 104 8.45 20.53 -0.58
CA SER A 104 7.61 21.74 -0.55
C SER A 104 8.43 23.02 -0.75
N GLY A 105 9.60 23.13 -0.12
CA GLY A 105 10.52 24.25 -0.33
C GLY A 105 11.01 24.35 -1.77
N MET A 106 11.33 23.22 -2.42
CA MET A 106 11.73 23.19 -3.82
C MET A 106 10.58 23.57 -4.76
N VAL A 107 9.36 23.05 -4.55
CA VAL A 107 8.16 23.42 -5.31
C VAL A 107 7.86 24.91 -5.16
N ALA A 108 7.91 25.43 -3.94
CA ALA A 108 7.68 26.84 -3.66
C ALA A 108 8.72 27.73 -4.34
N MET A 109 10.01 27.36 -4.29
CA MET A 109 11.08 28.07 -5.00
C MET A 109 10.87 28.08 -6.51
N ILE A 110 10.50 26.94 -7.09
CA ILE A 110 10.20 26.86 -8.53
C ILE A 110 9.03 27.78 -8.86
N MET A 111 7.91 27.67 -8.13
CA MET A 111 6.70 28.45 -8.37
C MET A 111 6.94 29.95 -8.21
N LEU A 112 7.66 30.38 -7.16
CA LEU A 112 8.02 31.77 -6.94
C LEU A 112 8.96 32.28 -8.04
N ARG A 113 9.98 31.50 -8.43
CA ARG A 113 10.92 31.89 -9.49
C ARG A 113 10.23 32.00 -10.84
N THR A 114 9.35 31.07 -11.19
CA THR A 114 8.57 31.12 -12.44
C THR A 114 7.62 32.30 -12.45
N LEU A 115 6.91 32.54 -11.35
CA LEU A 115 5.95 33.64 -11.25
C LEU A 115 6.65 35.01 -11.31
N HIS A 116 7.76 35.19 -10.59
CA HIS A 116 8.54 36.44 -10.66
C HIS A 116 9.10 36.70 -12.05
N LYS A 117 9.63 35.66 -12.71
CA LYS A 117 10.14 35.76 -14.08
C LYS A 117 9.03 36.12 -15.07
N ASP A 118 7.86 35.53 -14.92
CA ASP A 118 6.71 35.81 -15.79
C ASP A 118 6.17 37.23 -15.57
N ILE A 119 5.98 37.68 -14.32
CA ILE A 119 5.52 39.05 -14.01
C ILE A 119 6.51 40.10 -14.52
N ALA A 120 7.80 39.93 -14.25
CA ALA A 120 8.84 40.86 -14.70
C ALA A 120 8.85 40.99 -16.23
N ARG A 121 8.60 39.88 -16.93
CA ARG A 121 8.51 39.85 -18.40
C ARG A 121 7.24 40.54 -18.91
N TYR A 122 6.08 40.32 -18.29
CA TYR A 122 4.84 41.01 -18.67
C TYR A 122 4.97 42.53 -18.55
N ASN A 123 5.61 43.02 -17.49
CA ASN A 123 5.83 44.45 -17.28
C ASN A 123 6.78 45.07 -18.33
N GLN A 124 7.70 44.28 -18.91
CA GLN A 124 8.59 44.74 -20.00
C GLN A 124 7.86 44.81 -21.35
N ILE A 125 6.90 43.91 -21.59
CA ILE A 125 6.14 43.85 -22.85
C ILE A 125 5.18 45.05 -22.98
N ASP A 126 4.64 45.56 -21.87
CA ASP A 126 3.79 46.78 -21.88
C ASP A 126 4.57 48.05 -22.29
N SER A 127 5.91 47.97 -22.33
CA SER A 127 6.79 49.11 -22.61
C SER A 127 7.40 49.16 -24.03
N GLY A 128 7.04 48.23 -24.95
CA GLY A 128 7.55 48.24 -26.33
C GLY A 128 6.70 47.49 -27.36
N GLU A 129 6.53 48.09 -28.55
CA GLU A 129 5.88 47.50 -29.74
C GLU A 129 6.78 46.46 -30.43
N ASP A 130 6.86 45.24 -29.89
CA ASP A 130 7.53 44.13 -30.59
C ASP A 130 6.59 42.96 -30.85
N ALA A 131 6.77 42.38 -32.05
CA ALA A 131 5.96 41.31 -32.60
C ALA A 131 5.89 40.09 -31.67
N GLN A 132 4.67 39.59 -31.54
CA GLN A 132 4.22 38.59 -30.59
C GLN A 132 4.78 37.19 -30.91
N GLU A 133 6.06 36.94 -30.62
CA GLU A 133 6.58 35.57 -30.56
C GLU A 133 6.07 34.88 -29.29
N GLU A 134 5.17 33.90 -29.45
CA GLU A 134 4.65 33.10 -28.34
C GLU A 134 5.80 32.31 -27.71
N PHE A 135 6.32 32.75 -26.57
CA PHE A 135 7.40 32.04 -25.86
C PHE A 135 6.88 31.23 -24.66
N GLY A 136 7.53 30.10 -24.39
CA GLY A 136 7.41 29.37 -23.12
C GLY A 136 6.17 28.49 -23.01
N TRP A 137 5.44 28.60 -21.89
CA TRP A 137 4.21 27.84 -21.64
C TRP A 137 3.09 28.16 -22.63
N LYS A 138 3.09 29.36 -23.22
CA LYS A 138 2.16 29.76 -24.28
C LYS A 138 2.33 28.92 -25.54
N LEU A 139 3.52 28.39 -25.80
CA LEU A 139 3.66 27.39 -26.85
C LEU A 139 2.86 26.15 -26.44
N VAL A 140 3.11 25.59 -25.26
CA VAL A 140 2.59 24.26 -24.88
C VAL A 140 1.09 24.26 -24.53
N HIS A 141 0.49 25.41 -24.22
CA HIS A 141 -0.89 25.50 -23.70
C HIS A 141 -1.95 24.75 -24.52
N GLY A 142 -1.81 24.74 -25.86
CA GLY A 142 -2.73 24.05 -26.79
C GLY A 142 -2.51 22.54 -26.91
N ASP A 143 -1.42 21.98 -26.38
CA ASP A 143 -1.12 20.55 -26.43
C ASP A 143 -1.29 19.82 -25.08
N VAL A 144 -1.16 20.53 -23.94
CA VAL A 144 -1.24 19.93 -22.59
C VAL A 144 -2.54 19.16 -22.35
N PHE A 145 -3.67 19.73 -22.79
CA PHE A 145 -5.00 19.15 -22.53
C PHE A 145 -5.50 18.20 -23.62
N ARG A 146 -4.63 17.79 -24.55
CA ARG A 146 -5.01 16.83 -25.60
C ARG A 146 -5.34 15.47 -24.98
N PRO A 147 -6.37 14.75 -25.49
CA PRO A 147 -6.63 13.40 -25.02
C PRO A 147 -5.41 12.49 -25.26
N PRO A 148 -4.95 11.77 -24.23
CA PRO A 148 -3.77 10.91 -24.35
C PRO A 148 -4.05 9.69 -25.24
N ARG A 149 -3.02 9.18 -25.93
CA ARG A 149 -3.12 8.02 -26.83
C ARG A 149 -3.77 6.79 -26.18
N LYS A 150 -3.50 6.57 -24.88
CA LYS A 150 -4.05 5.47 -24.07
C LYS A 150 -5.03 5.97 -23.00
N GLY A 151 -5.91 6.91 -23.34
CA GLY A 151 -6.85 7.53 -22.40
C GLY A 151 -7.77 6.57 -21.65
N MET A 152 -8.17 5.45 -22.27
CA MET A 152 -8.96 4.39 -21.62
C MET A 152 -8.19 3.68 -20.49
N LEU A 153 -6.91 3.40 -20.69
CA LEU A 153 -6.10 2.73 -19.65
C LEU A 153 -5.84 3.69 -18.49
N LEU A 154 -5.55 4.96 -18.79
CA LEU A 154 -5.33 5.99 -17.79
C LEU A 154 -6.58 6.24 -16.93
N SER A 155 -7.76 6.35 -17.54
CA SER A 155 -9.02 6.51 -16.81
C SER A 155 -9.35 5.32 -15.93
N VAL A 156 -9.03 4.09 -16.38
CA VAL A 156 -9.18 2.86 -15.58
C VAL A 156 -8.27 2.87 -14.36
N LEU A 157 -6.96 3.11 -14.56
CA LEU A 157 -5.98 3.14 -13.48
C LEU A 157 -6.29 4.22 -12.45
N LEU A 158 -6.76 5.39 -12.89
CA LEU A 158 -7.18 6.47 -11.99
C LEU A 158 -8.42 6.10 -11.18
N GLY A 159 -9.39 5.41 -11.79
CA GLY A 159 -10.57 4.90 -11.08
C GLY A 159 -10.20 3.88 -10.00
N SER A 160 -9.41 2.87 -10.35
CA SER A 160 -8.90 1.87 -9.39
C SER A 160 -8.02 2.51 -8.31
N GLY A 161 -7.18 3.49 -8.67
CA GLY A 161 -6.38 4.24 -7.71
C GLY A 161 -7.23 5.02 -6.71
N THR A 162 -8.32 5.65 -7.18
CA THR A 162 -9.26 6.35 -6.27
C THR A 162 -9.95 5.38 -5.32
N GLN A 163 -10.33 4.19 -5.79
CA GLN A 163 -10.94 3.16 -4.95
C GLN A 163 -10.00 2.72 -3.83
N VAL A 164 -8.75 2.38 -4.17
CA VAL A 164 -7.73 1.97 -3.20
C VAL A 164 -7.42 3.11 -2.23
N PHE A 165 -7.28 4.34 -2.72
CA PHE A 165 -7.04 5.53 -1.89
C PHE A 165 -8.15 5.76 -0.87
N CYS A 166 -9.42 5.76 -1.29
CA CYS A 166 -10.55 5.93 -0.39
C CYS A 166 -10.65 4.77 0.60
N MET A 167 -10.40 3.53 0.15
CA MET A 167 -10.41 2.34 1.01
C MET A 167 -9.33 2.45 2.09
N THR A 168 -8.10 2.79 1.73
CA THR A 168 -7.00 2.94 2.70
C THR A 168 -7.27 4.08 3.67
N LEU A 169 -7.77 5.23 3.19
CA LEU A 169 -8.10 6.37 4.03
C LEU A 169 -9.18 6.02 5.07
N ILE A 170 -10.29 5.41 4.63
CA ILE A 170 -11.41 5.04 5.51
C ILE A 170 -10.99 3.96 6.52
N THR A 171 -10.22 2.96 6.07
CA THR A 171 -9.75 1.88 6.96
C THR A 171 -8.80 2.44 8.03
N LEU A 172 -7.85 3.29 7.64
CA LEU A 172 -6.91 3.91 8.58
C LEU A 172 -7.63 4.87 9.54
N ALA A 173 -8.64 5.60 9.09
CA ALA A 173 -9.45 6.45 9.97
C ALA A 173 -10.20 5.62 11.04
N PHE A 174 -10.86 4.53 10.65
CA PHE A 174 -11.50 3.63 11.63
C PHE A 174 -10.49 2.93 12.56
N ALA A 175 -9.31 2.60 12.06
CA ALA A 175 -8.24 2.05 12.87
C ALA A 175 -7.69 3.07 13.87
N CYS A 176 -7.52 4.32 13.46
CA CYS A 176 -7.08 5.42 14.33
C CYS A 176 -8.10 5.75 15.43
N LEU A 177 -9.40 5.60 15.16
CA LEU A 177 -10.47 5.75 16.15
C LEU A 177 -10.59 4.56 17.11
N GLY A 178 -9.80 3.50 16.92
CA GLY A 178 -9.79 2.32 17.80
C GLY A 178 -10.90 1.30 17.54
N PHE A 179 -11.68 1.43 16.46
CA PHE A 179 -12.71 0.45 16.10
C PHE A 179 -12.12 -0.88 15.59
N LEU A 180 -10.90 -0.84 15.05
CA LEU A 180 -10.18 -2.02 14.57
C LEU A 180 -9.09 -2.40 15.60
N SER A 181 -9.49 -3.12 16.64
CA SER A 181 -8.55 -3.65 17.62
C SER A 181 -7.80 -4.88 17.06
N PRO A 182 -6.47 -5.00 17.27
CA PRO A 182 -5.72 -6.21 16.92
C PRO A 182 -6.20 -7.47 17.64
N ALA A 183 -7.01 -7.32 18.71
CA ALA A 183 -7.62 -8.44 19.41
C ALA A 183 -8.52 -9.28 18.49
N ASN A 184 -9.14 -8.66 17.47
CA ASN A 184 -9.95 -9.37 16.48
C ASN A 184 -9.10 -9.78 15.27
N ARG A 185 -8.50 -10.97 15.34
CA ARG A 185 -7.71 -11.53 14.24
C ARG A 185 -8.52 -11.54 12.94
N GLY A 186 -7.96 -10.93 11.90
CA GLY A 186 -8.57 -10.87 10.57
C GLY A 186 -9.60 -9.77 10.36
N ALA A 187 -10.03 -9.02 11.39
CA ALA A 187 -11.00 -7.93 11.23
C ALA A 187 -10.50 -6.81 10.30
N LEU A 188 -9.19 -6.55 10.30
CA LEU A 188 -8.57 -5.58 9.41
C LEU A 188 -8.64 -6.03 7.94
N MET A 189 -8.36 -7.31 7.67
CA MET A 189 -8.42 -7.87 6.31
C MET A 189 -9.86 -7.94 5.79
N THR A 190 -10.82 -8.30 6.65
CA THR A 190 -12.24 -8.30 6.28
C THR A 190 -12.76 -6.88 6.04
N CYS A 191 -12.34 -5.90 6.85
CA CYS A 191 -12.66 -4.50 6.64
C CYS A 191 -12.14 -3.99 5.29
N PHE A 192 -10.88 -4.26 4.95
CA PHE A 192 -10.34 -3.92 3.62
C PHE A 192 -11.15 -4.55 2.50
N MET A 193 -11.48 -5.84 2.58
CA MET A 193 -12.23 -6.54 1.55
C MET A 193 -13.64 -5.94 1.37
N VAL A 194 -14.36 -5.69 2.46
CA VAL A 194 -15.71 -5.12 2.42
C VAL A 194 -15.67 -3.69 1.88
N LEU A 195 -14.78 -2.84 2.39
CA LEU A 195 -14.63 -1.46 1.92
C LEU A 195 -14.22 -1.41 0.46
N PHE A 196 -13.31 -2.29 0.02
CA PHE A 196 -12.93 -2.38 -1.40
C PHE A 196 -14.16 -2.61 -2.29
N VAL A 197 -15.00 -3.58 -1.94
CA VAL A 197 -16.19 -3.94 -2.72
C VAL A 197 -17.22 -2.81 -2.71
N CYS A 198 -17.49 -2.22 -1.55
CA CYS A 198 -18.43 -1.11 -1.39
C CYS A 198 -17.98 0.18 -2.09
N LEU A 199 -16.66 0.40 -2.21
CA LEU A 199 -16.09 1.58 -2.86
C LEU A 199 -15.90 1.40 -4.38
N GLY A 200 -16.55 0.41 -4.99
CA GLY A 200 -16.61 0.29 -6.45
C GLY A 200 -17.28 1.50 -7.13
N THR A 201 -18.22 2.15 -6.46
CA THR A 201 -18.96 3.31 -7.00
C THR A 201 -18.04 4.52 -7.27
N PRO A 202 -17.20 5.00 -6.33
CA PRO A 202 -16.16 6.00 -6.61
C PRO A 202 -15.26 5.65 -7.79
N ALA A 203 -14.83 4.37 -7.88
CA ALA A 203 -13.94 3.90 -8.94
C ALA A 203 -14.55 4.09 -10.33
N GLY A 204 -15.79 3.62 -10.49
CA GLY A 204 -16.55 3.75 -11.74
C GLY A 204 -16.84 5.21 -12.08
N TYR A 205 -17.22 6.02 -11.07
CA TYR A 205 -17.55 7.44 -11.26
C TYR A 205 -16.37 8.25 -11.79
N VAL A 206 -15.21 8.15 -11.14
CA VAL A 206 -13.99 8.89 -11.53
C VAL A 206 -13.51 8.42 -12.89
N SER A 207 -13.44 7.10 -13.09
CA SER A 207 -13.01 6.52 -14.36
C SER A 207 -13.87 6.98 -15.54
N ALA A 208 -15.20 6.89 -15.41
CA ALA A 208 -16.11 7.26 -16.49
C ALA A 208 -16.09 8.77 -16.78
N ARG A 209 -15.97 9.61 -15.74
CA ARG A 209 -15.91 11.07 -15.90
C ARG A 209 -14.64 11.51 -16.63
N ILE A 210 -13.49 10.92 -16.28
CA ILE A 210 -12.20 11.23 -16.90
C ILE A 210 -12.12 10.67 -18.32
N TYR A 211 -12.66 9.46 -18.55
CA TYR A 211 -12.77 8.91 -19.89
C TYR A 211 -13.63 9.79 -20.81
N LYS A 212 -14.73 10.34 -20.28
CA LYS A 212 -15.59 11.28 -21.00
C LYS A 212 -14.89 12.61 -21.31
N SER A 213 -14.07 13.15 -20.39
CA SER A 213 -13.28 14.37 -20.69
C SER A 213 -12.26 14.18 -21.81
N PHE A 214 -11.78 12.95 -22.03
CA PHE A 214 -10.92 12.64 -23.16
C PHE A 214 -11.67 12.38 -24.48
N GLY A 215 -13.00 12.60 -24.53
CA GLY A 215 -13.82 12.34 -25.72
C GLY A 215 -14.16 10.86 -25.93
N GLY A 216 -13.99 10.01 -24.91
CA GLY A 216 -14.31 8.59 -24.98
C GLY A 216 -15.82 8.31 -24.95
N GLU A 217 -16.34 7.64 -25.97
CA GLU A 217 -17.78 7.29 -26.07
C GLU A 217 -18.11 5.89 -25.53
N LYS A 218 -17.14 4.97 -25.56
CA LYS A 218 -17.32 3.54 -25.22
C LYS A 218 -17.33 3.28 -23.71
N TRP A 219 -18.22 3.95 -22.99
CA TRP A 219 -18.28 3.91 -21.52
C TRP A 219 -18.47 2.50 -20.96
N LYS A 220 -19.27 1.63 -21.59
CA LYS A 220 -19.46 0.24 -21.14
C LYS A 220 -18.14 -0.55 -21.10
N SER A 221 -17.31 -0.38 -22.12
CA SER A 221 -15.98 -1.01 -22.19
C SER A 221 -15.04 -0.45 -21.14
N ASN A 222 -15.07 0.87 -20.91
CA ASN A 222 -14.27 1.51 -19.86
C ASN A 222 -14.61 0.93 -18.49
N VAL A 223 -15.90 0.84 -18.15
CA VAL A 223 -16.35 0.31 -16.84
C VAL A 223 -15.99 -1.16 -16.63
N LEU A 224 -16.18 -1.97 -17.67
CA LEU A 224 -15.78 -3.37 -17.63
C LEU A 224 -14.28 -3.50 -17.37
N LEU A 225 -13.47 -2.67 -18.04
CA LEU A 225 -12.02 -2.66 -17.84
C LEU A 225 -11.64 -2.13 -16.45
N THR A 226 -12.34 -1.12 -15.90
CA THR A 226 -12.13 -0.60 -14.54
C THR A 226 -12.38 -1.65 -13.47
N SER A 227 -13.42 -2.46 -13.64
CA SER A 227 -13.80 -3.49 -12.67
C SER A 227 -13.00 -4.79 -12.81
N MET A 228 -12.44 -5.06 -13.99
CA MET A 228 -11.72 -6.32 -14.28
C MET A 228 -10.21 -6.22 -14.23
N LEU A 229 -9.60 -5.10 -14.65
CA LEU A 229 -8.14 -5.04 -14.87
C LEU A 229 -7.34 -5.23 -13.58
N CYS A 230 -7.46 -4.31 -12.62
CA CYS A 230 -6.66 -4.36 -11.39
C CYS A 230 -7.07 -5.54 -10.49
N PRO A 231 -8.38 -5.76 -10.19
CA PRO A 231 -8.79 -6.91 -9.39
C PRO A 231 -8.47 -8.25 -10.05
N GLY A 232 -8.56 -8.33 -11.38
CA GLY A 232 -8.25 -9.54 -12.13
C GLY A 232 -6.77 -9.90 -12.12
N VAL A 233 -5.87 -8.92 -12.22
CA VAL A 233 -4.43 -9.16 -12.06
C VAL A 233 -4.12 -9.67 -10.65
N VAL A 234 -4.68 -9.03 -9.61
CA VAL A 234 -4.49 -9.46 -8.21
C VAL A 234 -5.06 -10.85 -7.98
N PHE A 235 -6.26 -11.13 -8.49
CA PHE A 235 -6.89 -12.44 -8.38
C PHE A 235 -6.10 -13.53 -9.12
N CYS A 236 -5.57 -13.26 -10.32
CA CYS A 236 -4.74 -14.20 -11.05
C CYS A 236 -3.46 -14.55 -10.27
N LEU A 237 -2.76 -13.55 -9.74
CA LEU A 237 -1.57 -13.77 -8.92
C LEU A 237 -1.90 -14.59 -7.66
N PHE A 238 -2.95 -14.20 -6.95
CA PHE A 238 -3.43 -14.91 -5.77
C PHE A 238 -3.82 -16.35 -6.09
N PHE A 239 -4.53 -16.59 -7.20
CA PHE A 239 -4.96 -17.91 -7.63
C PHE A 239 -3.77 -18.80 -7.96
N VAL A 240 -2.78 -18.30 -8.71
CA VAL A 240 -1.54 -19.05 -9.00
C VAL A 240 -0.78 -19.41 -7.72
N MET A 241 -0.65 -18.47 -6.78
CA MET A 241 -0.03 -18.75 -5.47
C MET A 241 -0.83 -19.79 -4.68
N ASN A 242 -2.16 -19.73 -4.73
CA ASN A 242 -3.03 -20.70 -4.07
C ASN A 242 -2.90 -22.12 -4.66
N LEU A 243 -2.75 -22.24 -5.99
CA LEU A 243 -2.49 -23.52 -6.65
C LEU A 243 -1.19 -24.17 -6.16
N ILE A 244 -0.12 -23.36 -5.99
CA ILE A 244 1.17 -23.83 -5.44
C ILE A 244 0.98 -24.31 -4.00
N LEU A 245 0.24 -23.57 -3.17
CA LEU A 245 -0.03 -23.94 -1.79
C LEU A 245 -0.86 -25.24 -1.67
N TRP A 246 -1.85 -25.43 -2.54
CA TRP A 246 -2.61 -26.69 -2.62
C TRP A 246 -1.74 -27.86 -3.04
N SER A 247 -0.87 -27.68 -4.04
CA SER A 247 0.06 -28.73 -4.47
C SER A 247 1.00 -29.17 -3.34
N LYS A 248 1.32 -28.28 -2.40
CA LYS A 248 2.14 -28.56 -1.22
C LYS A 248 1.35 -29.02 0.00
N GLY A 249 0.02 -29.13 -0.09
CA GLY A 249 -0.83 -29.50 1.06
C GLY A 249 -0.75 -28.51 2.22
N SER A 250 -0.44 -27.23 1.95
CA SER A 250 -0.26 -26.23 2.99
C SER A 250 -1.60 -25.87 3.65
N SER A 251 -1.62 -25.77 4.97
CA SER A 251 -2.77 -25.29 5.76
C SER A 251 -3.07 -23.81 5.56
N ALA A 252 -2.16 -23.05 4.93
CA ALA A 252 -2.39 -21.68 4.49
C ALA A 252 -3.13 -21.59 3.14
N SER A 253 -3.40 -22.72 2.48
CA SER A 253 -4.15 -22.72 1.23
C SER A 253 -5.62 -22.36 1.47
N VAL A 254 -6.14 -21.51 0.58
CA VAL A 254 -7.51 -21.01 0.64
C VAL A 254 -8.43 -22.07 0.03
N PRO A 255 -9.48 -22.55 0.74
CA PRO A 255 -10.34 -23.61 0.25
C PRO A 255 -11.18 -23.17 -0.96
N PHE A 256 -11.64 -24.15 -1.74
CA PHE A 256 -12.38 -23.88 -2.98
C PHE A 256 -13.67 -23.08 -2.74
N SER A 257 -14.36 -23.34 -1.63
CA SER A 257 -15.57 -22.59 -1.24
C SER A 257 -15.31 -21.09 -1.10
N THR A 258 -14.20 -20.71 -0.45
CA THR A 258 -13.84 -19.29 -0.30
C THR A 258 -13.44 -18.64 -1.62
N LEU A 259 -12.87 -19.38 -2.58
CA LEU A 259 -12.63 -18.85 -3.92
C LEU A 259 -13.93 -18.50 -4.65
N ILE A 260 -14.94 -19.39 -4.58
CA ILE A 260 -16.26 -19.11 -5.15
C ILE A 260 -16.89 -17.90 -4.46
N ALA A 261 -16.79 -17.80 -3.13
CA ALA A 261 -17.32 -16.65 -2.39
C ALA A 261 -16.67 -15.33 -2.83
N LEU A 262 -15.34 -15.30 -3.02
CA LEU A 262 -14.63 -14.12 -3.53
C LEU A 262 -15.06 -13.74 -4.95
N LEU A 263 -15.24 -14.74 -5.84
CA LEU A 263 -15.75 -14.50 -7.20
C LEU A 263 -17.18 -13.97 -7.19
N ALA A 264 -18.05 -14.53 -6.34
CA ALA A 264 -19.42 -14.07 -6.18
C ALA A 264 -19.48 -12.63 -5.64
N LEU A 265 -18.62 -12.28 -4.68
CA LEU A 265 -18.48 -10.92 -4.15
C LEU A 265 -17.98 -9.94 -5.24
N TRP A 266 -17.01 -10.35 -6.04
CA TRP A 266 -16.46 -9.53 -7.12
C TRP A 266 -17.47 -9.30 -8.25
N PHE A 267 -18.01 -10.36 -8.84
CA PHE A 267 -18.95 -10.26 -9.97
C PHE A 267 -20.36 -9.86 -9.55
N GLY A 268 -20.82 -10.29 -8.37
CA GLY A 268 -22.18 -10.05 -7.88
C GLY A 268 -22.38 -8.70 -7.19
N VAL A 269 -21.32 -8.11 -6.62
CA VAL A 269 -21.43 -6.84 -5.88
C VAL A 269 -20.52 -5.76 -6.46
N SER A 270 -19.21 -6.02 -6.53
CA SER A 270 -18.24 -4.99 -6.92
C SER A 270 -18.45 -4.51 -8.36
N VAL A 271 -18.62 -5.43 -9.32
CA VAL A 271 -18.88 -5.09 -10.73
C VAL A 271 -20.16 -4.24 -10.86
N PRO A 272 -21.35 -4.64 -10.37
CA PRO A 272 -22.55 -3.79 -10.41
C PRO A 272 -22.36 -2.40 -9.78
N LEU A 273 -21.70 -2.30 -8.63
CA LEU A 273 -21.42 -1.01 -7.99
C LEU A 273 -20.56 -0.09 -8.86
N THR A 274 -19.52 -0.63 -9.51
CA THR A 274 -18.71 0.15 -10.45
C THR A 274 -19.54 0.63 -11.65
N PHE A 275 -20.47 -0.18 -12.15
CA PHE A 275 -21.41 0.22 -13.21
C PHE A 275 -22.33 1.36 -12.77
N ILE A 276 -22.87 1.29 -11.55
CA ILE A 276 -23.71 2.35 -10.98
C ILE A 276 -22.91 3.66 -10.90
N GLY A 277 -21.70 3.62 -10.34
CA GLY A 277 -20.84 4.79 -10.23
C GLY A 277 -20.52 5.41 -11.58
N ALA A 278 -20.17 4.58 -12.56
CA ALA A 278 -19.85 5.02 -13.90
C ALA A 278 -21.05 5.59 -14.66
N TYR A 279 -22.23 5.03 -14.47
CA TYR A 279 -23.46 5.55 -15.06
C TYR A 279 -23.73 6.98 -14.60
N PHE A 280 -23.58 7.26 -13.30
CA PHE A 280 -23.68 8.62 -12.77
C PHE A 280 -22.53 9.52 -13.24
N GLY A 281 -21.30 8.98 -13.33
CA GLY A 281 -20.13 9.70 -13.83
C GLY A 281 -20.30 10.16 -15.29
N PHE A 282 -20.77 9.27 -16.15
CA PHE A 282 -20.94 9.54 -17.58
C PHE A 282 -22.12 10.46 -17.90
N ARG A 283 -23.13 10.55 -17.01
CA ARG A 283 -24.23 11.52 -17.13
C ARG A 283 -23.84 12.94 -16.77
N LYS A 284 -22.78 13.15 -15.99
CA LYS A 284 -22.30 14.51 -15.68
C LYS A 284 -21.66 15.16 -16.91
N ARG A 285 -21.61 16.49 -16.88
CA ARG A 285 -20.93 17.26 -17.94
C ARG A 285 -19.44 16.88 -17.97
N PRO A 286 -18.82 16.79 -19.16
CA PRO A 286 -17.37 16.64 -19.26
C PRO A 286 -16.66 17.74 -18.47
N ILE A 287 -15.46 17.43 -17.99
CA ILE A 287 -14.59 18.45 -17.39
C ILE A 287 -14.13 19.36 -18.55
N GLU A 288 -14.48 20.63 -18.48
CA GLU A 288 -14.08 21.63 -19.47
C GLU A 288 -12.63 22.03 -19.21
N HIS A 289 -11.81 21.99 -20.27
CA HIS A 289 -10.43 22.42 -20.20
C HIS A 289 -10.36 23.94 -20.42
N PRO A 290 -9.45 24.65 -19.73
CA PRO A 290 -9.38 26.11 -19.79
C PRO A 290 -8.95 26.64 -21.16
N VAL A 291 -8.40 25.77 -22.02
CA VAL A 291 -7.81 26.13 -23.31
C VAL A 291 -8.31 25.17 -24.39
N ARG A 292 -8.53 25.68 -25.60
CA ARG A 292 -8.80 24.86 -26.79
C ARG A 292 -7.54 24.14 -27.24
N THR A 293 -7.65 22.85 -27.49
CA THR A 293 -6.52 22.04 -27.91
C THR A 293 -6.25 22.17 -29.42
N ASN A 294 -4.98 22.09 -29.80
CA ASN A 294 -4.57 22.00 -31.20
C ASN A 294 -4.93 20.63 -31.77
N GLN A 295 -5.33 20.58 -33.05
CA GLN A 295 -5.66 19.30 -33.70
C GLN A 295 -4.42 18.50 -34.09
N ILE A 296 -3.39 19.17 -34.58
CA ILE A 296 -2.16 18.51 -35.06
C ILE A 296 -1.14 18.49 -33.90
N PRO A 297 -0.60 17.32 -33.51
CA PRO A 297 0.42 17.27 -32.48
C PRO A 297 1.69 17.89 -33.02
N ARG A 298 2.34 18.74 -32.22
CA ARG A 298 3.67 19.23 -32.57
C ARG A 298 4.70 18.10 -32.51
N GLN A 299 5.75 18.28 -33.30
CA GLN A 299 6.89 17.38 -33.27
C GLN A 299 7.67 17.64 -31.97
N ILE A 300 7.74 16.62 -31.12
CA ILE A 300 8.50 16.68 -29.86
C ILE A 300 9.96 16.37 -30.22
N PRO A 301 10.93 17.22 -29.83
CA PRO A 301 12.35 16.96 -30.05
C PRO A 301 12.82 15.74 -29.24
N ASP A 302 13.97 15.17 -29.62
CA ASP A 302 14.51 14.00 -28.91
C ASP A 302 14.82 14.32 -27.44
N GLN A 303 14.21 13.55 -26.54
CA GLN A 303 14.33 13.74 -25.10
C GLN A 303 15.61 13.10 -24.55
N SER A 304 16.28 13.79 -23.63
CA SER A 304 17.35 13.23 -22.81
C SER A 304 16.91 11.98 -22.06
N VAL A 305 17.84 11.10 -21.69
CA VAL A 305 17.53 9.82 -21.02
C VAL A 305 16.66 10.01 -19.76
N TYR A 306 16.88 11.07 -18.97
CA TYR A 306 16.13 11.31 -17.73
C TYR A 306 14.69 11.78 -17.95
N THR A 307 14.40 12.39 -19.10
CA THR A 307 13.06 12.90 -19.44
C THR A 307 12.22 11.87 -20.22
N GLN A 308 12.80 10.72 -20.54
CA GLN A 308 12.07 9.60 -21.12
C GLN A 308 11.07 8.98 -20.12
N PRO A 309 9.97 8.36 -20.63
CA PRO A 309 8.88 7.90 -19.77
C PRO A 309 9.28 6.81 -18.77
N VAL A 310 10.18 5.88 -19.12
CA VAL A 310 10.56 4.78 -18.22
C VAL A 310 11.43 5.27 -17.06
N PRO A 311 12.54 6.00 -17.28
CA PRO A 311 13.31 6.60 -16.20
C PRO A 311 12.49 7.58 -15.35
N GLY A 312 11.60 8.37 -15.96
CA GLY A 312 10.71 9.29 -15.23
C GLY A 312 9.77 8.58 -14.25
N ILE A 313 9.20 7.43 -14.62
CA ILE A 313 8.36 6.62 -13.73
C ILE A 313 9.17 6.12 -12.51
N ILE A 314 10.39 5.65 -12.73
CA ILE A 314 11.25 5.15 -11.64
C ILE A 314 11.65 6.31 -10.71
N MET A 315 12.16 7.40 -11.28
CA MET A 315 12.59 8.58 -10.52
C MET A 315 11.45 9.16 -9.67
N GLY A 316 10.23 9.19 -10.23
CA GLY A 316 9.05 9.63 -9.50
C GLY A 316 8.61 8.73 -8.36
N GLY A 317 8.88 7.42 -8.44
CA GLY A 317 8.56 6.47 -7.37
C GLY A 317 9.54 6.48 -6.20
N VAL A 318 10.81 6.84 -6.44
CA VAL A 318 11.87 6.81 -5.42
C VAL A 318 11.60 7.76 -4.25
N LEU A 319 11.08 8.97 -4.53
CA LEU A 319 10.84 9.98 -3.51
C LEU A 319 9.71 9.57 -2.53
N PRO A 320 8.49 9.20 -3.00
CA PRO A 320 7.47 8.63 -2.12
C PRO A 320 7.93 7.36 -1.40
N PHE A 321 8.71 6.49 -2.06
CA PHE A 321 9.25 5.28 -1.44
C PHE A 321 10.18 5.59 -0.27
N GLY A 322 11.12 6.52 -0.45
CA GLY A 322 12.03 6.96 0.62
C GLY A 322 11.27 7.55 1.82
N CYS A 323 10.18 8.26 1.56
CA CYS A 323 9.32 8.83 2.60
C CYS A 323 8.65 7.77 3.49
N ILE A 324 8.31 6.60 2.96
CA ILE A 324 7.59 5.54 3.71
C ILE A 324 8.45 4.33 4.05
N PHE A 325 9.70 4.30 3.63
CA PHE A 325 10.58 3.13 3.66
C PHE A 325 10.62 2.45 5.04
N ILE A 326 10.86 3.24 6.10
CA ILE A 326 10.94 2.71 7.47
C ILE A 326 9.59 2.12 7.92
N GLN A 327 8.49 2.79 7.58
CA GLN A 327 7.14 2.31 7.93
C GLN A 327 6.77 1.04 7.16
N LEU A 328 7.18 0.95 5.89
CA LEU A 328 7.02 -0.26 5.07
C LEU A 328 7.83 -1.43 5.64
N PHE A 329 9.05 -1.18 6.11
CA PHE A 329 9.89 -2.18 6.78
C PHE A 329 9.19 -2.76 8.03
N PHE A 330 8.60 -1.92 8.88
CA PHE A 330 7.84 -2.39 10.05
C PHE A 330 6.60 -3.20 9.66
N ILE A 331 5.88 -2.79 8.62
CA ILE A 331 4.71 -3.54 8.11
C ILE A 331 5.15 -4.91 7.59
N LEU A 332 6.24 -4.96 6.82
CA LEU A 332 6.77 -6.22 6.29
C LEU A 332 7.25 -7.13 7.44
N ASN A 333 7.97 -6.61 8.43
CA ASN A 333 8.35 -7.42 9.60
C ASN A 333 7.13 -7.93 10.37
N SER A 334 6.06 -7.14 10.48
CA SER A 334 4.82 -7.61 11.11
C SER A 334 4.19 -8.77 10.33
N ILE A 335 4.15 -8.69 8.99
CA ILE A 335 3.59 -9.75 8.12
C ILE A 335 4.45 -11.02 8.17
N TRP A 336 5.78 -10.90 8.15
CA TRP A 336 6.70 -12.04 8.03
C TRP A 336 7.16 -12.62 9.38
N SER A 337 7.38 -11.78 10.40
CA SER A 337 7.83 -12.16 11.75
C SER A 337 6.66 -12.43 12.72
N SER A 338 5.42 -12.23 12.28
CA SER A 338 4.20 -12.34 13.11
C SER A 338 4.17 -11.43 14.34
N GLU A 339 4.97 -10.36 14.33
CA GLU A 339 4.94 -9.32 15.37
C GLU A 339 3.71 -8.43 15.19
N MET A 340 3.05 -8.05 16.28
CA MET A 340 1.83 -7.24 16.21
C MET A 340 2.15 -5.77 15.92
N TYR A 341 1.75 -5.25 14.76
CA TYR A 341 1.82 -3.81 14.50
C TYR A 341 0.57 -3.11 15.06
N TYR A 342 0.75 -2.23 16.06
CA TYR A 342 -0.35 -1.54 16.76
C TYR A 342 -0.45 -0.03 16.49
N MET A 343 0.57 0.57 15.89
CA MET A 343 0.71 2.03 15.84
C MET A 343 -0.06 2.64 14.65
N PHE A 344 -1.37 2.37 14.58
CA PHE A 344 -2.26 2.83 13.50
C PHE A 344 -2.35 4.36 13.39
N GLY A 345 -2.23 5.10 14.50
CA GLY A 345 -2.16 6.56 14.48
C GLY A 345 -0.92 7.07 13.75
N PHE A 346 0.24 6.43 13.96
CA PHE A 346 1.47 6.74 13.25
C PHE A 346 1.35 6.41 11.77
N LEU A 347 0.76 5.24 11.44
CA LEU A 347 0.50 4.84 10.07
C LEU A 347 -0.42 5.82 9.33
N PHE A 348 -1.45 6.34 10.00
CA PHE A 348 -2.34 7.36 9.43
C PHE A 348 -1.59 8.67 9.13
N LEU A 349 -0.73 9.14 10.05
CA LEU A 349 0.09 10.34 9.84
C LEU A 349 1.05 10.14 8.67
N VAL A 350 1.76 9.02 8.62
CA VAL A 350 2.66 8.68 7.50
C VAL A 350 1.89 8.58 6.18
N PHE A 351 0.65 8.07 6.18
CA PHE A 351 -0.20 8.05 4.99
C PHE A 351 -0.54 9.47 4.51
N VAL A 352 -0.84 10.41 5.41
CA VAL A 352 -1.05 11.83 5.04
C VAL A 352 0.21 12.43 4.44
N ILE A 353 1.37 12.20 5.07
CA ILE A 353 2.66 12.66 4.52
C ILE A 353 2.88 12.08 3.12
N LEU A 354 2.65 10.78 2.92
CA LEU A 354 2.77 10.12 1.62
C LEU A 354 1.89 10.78 0.55
N VAL A 355 0.65 11.14 0.88
CA VAL A 355 -0.26 11.84 -0.05
C VAL A 355 0.31 13.19 -0.46
N ILE A 356 0.85 13.95 0.50
CA ILE A 356 1.50 15.24 0.25
C ILE A 356 2.74 15.03 -0.64
N THR A 357 3.63 14.10 -0.28
CA THR A 357 4.84 13.78 -1.06
C THR A 357 4.51 13.36 -2.49
N CYS A 358 3.49 12.52 -2.69
CA CYS A 358 3.02 12.10 -4.01
C CYS A 358 2.51 13.31 -4.82
N SER A 359 1.76 14.21 -4.19
CA SER A 359 1.25 15.41 -4.85
C SER A 359 2.38 16.37 -5.28
N GLU A 360 3.35 16.62 -4.40
CA GLU A 360 4.52 17.47 -4.68
C GLU A 360 5.40 16.87 -5.77
N THR A 361 5.69 15.56 -5.67
CA THR A 361 6.48 14.85 -6.68
C THR A 361 5.79 14.89 -8.05
N THR A 362 4.46 14.76 -8.10
CA THR A 362 3.69 14.87 -9.35
C THR A 362 3.80 16.27 -9.95
N VAL A 363 3.69 17.32 -9.13
CA VAL A 363 3.86 18.72 -9.59
C VAL A 363 5.26 18.96 -10.13
N LEU A 364 6.29 18.50 -9.42
CA LEU A 364 7.70 18.64 -9.83
C LEU A 364 7.99 17.93 -11.15
N LEU A 365 7.57 16.68 -11.29
CA LEU A 365 7.80 15.92 -12.52
C LEU A 365 7.03 16.52 -13.69
N CYS A 366 5.78 16.93 -13.48
CA CYS A 366 5.00 17.62 -14.50
C CYS A 366 5.71 18.90 -14.97
N TYR A 367 6.23 19.69 -14.03
CA TYR A 367 7.01 20.88 -14.33
C TYR A 367 8.28 20.56 -15.13
N PHE A 368 9.08 19.57 -14.71
CA PHE A 368 10.30 19.19 -15.44
C PHE A 368 10.01 18.65 -16.84
N HIS A 369 8.94 17.87 -17.01
CA HIS A 369 8.50 17.39 -18.33
C HIS A 369 8.09 18.54 -19.24
N LEU A 370 7.27 19.48 -18.73
CA LEU A 370 6.87 20.66 -19.49
C LEU A 370 8.07 21.56 -19.84
N CYS A 371 9.01 21.75 -18.91
CA CYS A 371 10.23 22.50 -19.19
C CYS A 371 11.08 21.85 -20.27
N ALA A 372 11.24 20.52 -20.25
CA ALA A 372 11.99 19.80 -21.27
C ALA A 372 11.35 19.93 -22.66
N GLU A 373 10.02 19.94 -22.74
CA GLU A 373 9.33 20.19 -24.01
C GLU A 373 9.52 21.63 -24.51
N VAL A 374 9.62 22.63 -23.62
CA VAL A 374 9.82 24.04 -23.98
C VAL A 374 11.27 24.39 -24.29
N SER A 375 12.23 23.95 -23.47
CA SER A 375 13.63 24.40 -23.53
C SER A 375 14.38 23.96 -24.78
N HIS A 376 13.87 22.97 -25.50
CA HIS A 376 14.42 22.52 -26.77
C HIS A 376 13.80 23.22 -27.99
N LEU A 377 12.81 24.09 -27.76
CA LEU A 377 12.14 24.89 -28.81
C LEU A 377 12.62 26.35 -28.86
N SER A 378 13.23 26.83 -27.78
CA SER A 378 13.92 28.14 -27.68
C SER A 378 15.41 27.97 -27.85
#